data_AF-A0ABD5DCY5-F1
#
_entry.id   AF-A0ABD5DCY5-F1
#
_cell.length_a   1.000
_cell.length_b   1.000
_cell.length_c   1.000
_cell.angle_alpha   90.00
_cell.angle_beta   90.00
_cell.angle_gamma   90.00
#
_symmetry.space_group_name_H-M   'P 1'
#
loop_
_entity.id
_entity.type
_entity.pdbx_description
1 polymer ?
#
loop_
_entity_poly.entity_id
_entity_poly.type
_entity_poly.pdbx_seq_one_letter_code
_entity_poly.pdbx_strand_id
1 'polypeptide(L)'
;VPNDRKVALYVHISCLIERLIRHASPAQYTGGQCPDRELATLREAFSVIESGYSVKIPVVELCYIHDILTRETEFIQEDQDF
;
A
#
# COMPACT_ATOMS: atom_id res chain seq x y z
N VAL A 1 2.71 9.61 -14.47
CA VAL A 1 2.74 9.77 -13.00
C VAL A 1 3.77 10.83 -12.64
N PRO A 2 3.39 11.94 -12.00
CA PRO A 2 4.31 12.98 -11.53
C PRO A 2 5.34 12.42 -10.54
N ASN A 3 6.52 13.02 -10.44
CA ASN A 3 7.63 12.47 -9.66
C ASN A 3 7.31 12.37 -8.17
N ASP A 4 6.58 13.33 -7.61
CA ASP A 4 6.18 13.33 -6.20
C ASP A 4 5.32 12.12 -5.84
N ARG A 5 4.41 11.73 -6.74
CA ARG A 5 3.57 10.53 -6.58
C ARG A 5 4.39 9.25 -6.66
N LYS A 6 5.44 9.20 -7.49
CA LYS A 6 6.36 8.06 -7.51
C LYS A 6 7.09 7.94 -6.18
N VAL A 7 7.59 9.05 -5.64
CA VAL A 7 8.28 9.08 -4.34
C VAL A 7 7.34 8.61 -3.23
N ALA A 8 6.12 9.14 -3.16
CA ALA A 8 5.12 8.71 -2.18
C ALA A 8 4.81 7.22 -2.27
N LEU A 9 4.67 6.68 -3.49
CA LEU A 9 4.45 5.26 -3.72
C LEU A 9 5.65 4.41 -3.24
N TYR A 10 6.89 4.81 -3.56
CA TYR A 10 8.09 4.10 -3.13
C TYR A 10 8.23 4.09 -1.60
N VAL A 11 7.98 5.22 -0.95
CA VAL A 11 7.99 5.31 0.52
C VAL A 11 6.93 4.38 1.11
N HIS A 12 5.68 4.45 0.60
CA HIS A 12 4.59 3.63 1.12
C HIS A 12 4.85 2.13 0.95
N ILE A 13 5.33 1.70 -0.22
CA ILE A 13 5.70 0.29 -0.47
C ILE A 13 6.84 -0.15 0.46
N SER A 14 7.82 0.72 0.73
CA SER A 14 8.91 0.41 1.66
C SER A 14 8.39 0.19 3.09
N CYS A 15 7.51 1.08 3.57
CA CYS A 15 6.85 0.92 4.87
C CYS A 15 5.97 -0.34 4.91
N LEU A 16 5.26 -0.66 3.82
CA LEU A 16 4.45 -1.87 3.72
C LEU A 16 5.32 -3.12 3.83
N ILE A 17 6.41 -3.22 3.07
CA ILE A 17 7.34 -4.35 3.14
C ILE A 17 7.92 -4.47 4.56
N GLU A 18 8.29 -3.36 5.19
CA GLU A 18 8.76 -3.36 6.59
C GLU A 18 7.71 -3.92 7.56
N ARG A 19 6.44 -3.49 7.45
CA ARG A 19 5.35 -4.04 8.27
C ARG A 19 5.15 -5.53 8.03
N LEU A 20 5.22 -5.96 6.78
CA LEU A 20 5.05 -7.36 6.38
C LEU A 20 6.15 -8.25 6.98
N ILE A 21 7.41 -7.84 6.93
CA ILE A 21 8.52 -8.61 7.51
C ILE A 21 8.51 -8.59 9.04
N ARG A 22 8.00 -7.53 9.68
CA ARG A 22 7.89 -7.41 11.14
C ARG A 22 6.64 -8.07 11.71
N HIS A 23 5.76 -8.64 10.87
CA HIS A 23 4.43 -9.10 11.25
C HIS A 23 3.61 -8.04 12.01
N ALA A 24 3.82 -6.77 11.69
CA ALA A 24 3.06 -5.66 12.28
C ALA A 24 1.62 -5.70 11.78
N SER A 25 0.68 -5.27 12.63
CA SER A 25 -0.74 -5.24 12.24
C SER A 25 -0.95 -4.32 11.04
N PRO A 26 -1.85 -4.69 10.11
CA PRO A 26 -2.16 -3.86 8.96
C PRO A 26 -2.78 -2.53 9.40
N ALA A 27 -2.47 -1.45 8.67
CA ALA A 27 -3.05 -0.15 8.93
C ALA A 27 -4.59 -0.21 8.76
N GLN A 28 -5.33 0.39 9.68
CA GLN A 28 -6.78 0.43 9.61
C GLN A 28 -7.23 1.36 8.48
N TYR A 29 -7.67 0.78 7.37
CA TYR A 29 -8.13 1.53 6.22
C TYR A 29 -9.51 2.15 6.48
N THR A 30 -9.54 3.47 6.43
CA THR A 30 -10.75 4.30 6.59
C THR A 30 -11.27 4.84 5.25
N GLY A 31 -10.60 4.51 4.13
CA GLY A 31 -10.98 4.90 2.78
C GLY A 31 -12.14 4.08 2.22
N GLY A 32 -12.78 4.57 1.16
CA GLY A 32 -13.97 3.95 0.55
C GLY A 32 -13.72 2.62 -0.18
N GLN A 33 -14.76 2.10 -0.85
CA GLN A 33 -14.65 0.88 -1.65
C GLN A 33 -13.72 1.08 -2.86
N CYS A 34 -12.66 0.28 -2.95
CA CYS A 34 -11.83 0.23 -4.16
C CYS A 34 -12.53 -0.59 -5.27
N PRO A 35 -12.43 -0.16 -6.54
CA PRO A 35 -12.97 -0.91 -7.66
C PRO A 35 -12.21 -2.23 -7.87
N ASP A 36 -12.96 -3.34 -7.94
CA ASP A 36 -12.44 -4.72 -8.02
C ASP A 36 -11.44 -4.93 -9.16
N ARG A 37 -11.68 -4.27 -10.30
CA ARG A 37 -10.80 -4.35 -11.48
C ARG A 37 -9.41 -3.78 -11.24
N GLU A 38 -9.32 -2.63 -10.57
CA GLU A 38 -8.02 -1.99 -10.27
C GLU A 38 -7.29 -2.75 -9.16
N LEU A 39 -8.06 -3.29 -8.21
CA LEU A 39 -7.53 -4.14 -7.16
C LEU A 39 -6.92 -5.43 -7.70
N ALA A 40 -7.53 -6.05 -8.72
CA ALA A 40 -6.98 -7.23 -9.38
C ALA A 40 -5.61 -6.93 -10.02
N THR A 41 -5.48 -5.80 -10.73
CA THR A 41 -4.22 -5.37 -11.33
C THR A 41 -3.15 -5.08 -10.27
N LEU A 42 -3.52 -4.41 -9.18
CA LEU A 42 -2.61 -4.18 -8.06
C LEU A 42 -2.18 -5.50 -7.42
N ARG A 43 -3.11 -6.42 -7.15
CA ARG A 43 -2.78 -7.72 -6.56
C ARG A 43 -1.81 -8.51 -7.43
N GLU A 44 -1.95 -8.46 -8.75
CA GLU A 44 -1.02 -9.10 -9.67
C GLU A 44 0.36 -8.42 -9.65
N ALA A 45 0.43 -7.09 -9.68
CA ALA A 45 1.68 -6.35 -9.60
C ALA A 45 2.46 -6.61 -8.29
N PHE A 46 1.75 -6.80 -7.18
CA PHE A 46 2.32 -7.03 -5.85
C PHE A 46 2.53 -8.52 -5.51
N SER A 47 2.12 -9.44 -6.39
CA SER A 47 2.29 -10.89 -6.20
C SER A 47 3.76 -11.30 -6.01
N VAL A 48 4.68 -10.58 -6.65
CA VAL A 48 6.13 -10.80 -6.51
C VAL A 48 6.58 -10.55 -5.07
N ILE A 49 6.05 -9.51 -4.41
CA ILE A 49 6.35 -9.20 -3.00
C ILE A 49 5.76 -10.27 -2.09
N GLU A 50 4.52 -10.70 -2.33
CA GLU A 50 3.90 -11.80 -1.57
C GLU A 50 4.74 -13.07 -1.65
N SER A 51 5.19 -13.44 -2.85
CA SER A 51 6.01 -14.63 -3.07
C SER A 51 7.43 -14.48 -2.50
N GLY A 52 8.05 -13.31 -2.66
CA GLY A 52 9.43 -13.04 -2.27
C GLY A 52 9.62 -12.98 -0.76
N TYR A 53 8.62 -12.48 -0.03
CA TYR A 53 8.64 -12.40 1.42
C TYR A 53 7.77 -13.46 2.10
N SER A 54 7.09 -14.32 1.33
CA SER A 54 6.14 -15.33 1.85
C SER A 54 5.05 -14.73 2.74
N VAL A 55 4.54 -13.56 2.34
CA VAL A 55 3.52 -12.79 3.05
C VAL A 55 2.27 -12.63 2.19
N LYS A 56 1.14 -12.30 2.83
CA LYS A 56 -0.09 -11.90 2.13
C LYS A 56 -0.33 -10.43 2.34
N ILE A 57 -0.47 -9.69 1.24
CA ILE A 57 -0.75 -8.26 1.30
C ILE A 57 -2.24 -8.09 1.55
N PRO A 58 -2.63 -7.43 2.65
CA PRO A 58 -4.02 -7.16 2.95
C PRO A 58 -4.66 -6.30 1.85
N VAL A 59 -5.94 -6.55 1.56
CA VAL A 59 -6.73 -5.76 0.60
C VAL A 59 -6.69 -4.27 0.95
N VAL A 60 -6.68 -3.94 2.24
CA VAL A 60 -6.60 -2.57 2.75
C VAL A 60 -5.34 -1.81 2.31
N GLU A 61 -4.19 -2.49 2.21
CA GLU A 61 -2.94 -1.88 1.76
C GLU A 61 -2.97 -1.67 0.23
N LEU A 62 -3.60 -2.59 -0.51
CA LEU A 62 -3.86 -2.39 -1.95
C LEU A 62 -4.78 -1.20 -2.20
N CYS A 63 -5.76 -0.97 -1.32
CA CYS A 63 -6.62 0.20 -1.39
C CYS A 63 -5.85 1.50 -1.12
N TYR A 64 -4.93 1.52 -0.15
CA TYR A 64 -4.05 2.68 0.07
C TYR A 64 -3.17 2.97 -1.14
N ILE A 65 -2.60 1.94 -1.76
CA ILE A 65 -1.81 2.10 -2.99
C ILE A 65 -2.67 2.67 -4.13
N HIS A 66 -3.91 2.19 -4.26
CA HIS A 66 -4.89 2.72 -5.21
C HIS A 66 -5.18 4.21 -4.95
N ASP A 67 -5.43 4.58 -3.70
CA ASP A 67 -5.66 5.97 -3.29
C ASP A 67 -4.44 6.85 -3.59
N ILE A 68 -3.20 6.39 -3.32
CA ILE A 68 -1.97 7.15 -3.67
C ILE A 68 -1.85 7.35 -5.18
N LEU A 69 -2.26 6.35 -5.97
CA LEU A 69 -2.21 6.42 -7.43
C LEU A 69 -3.30 7.33 -8.02
N THR A 70 -4.47 7.41 -7.38
CA THR A 70 -5.66 8.09 -7.92
C THR A 70 -5.93 9.45 -7.27
N ARG A 71 -5.76 9.60 -5.96
CA ARG A 71 -5.96 10.86 -5.23
C ARG A 71 -4.69 11.72 -5.23
N GLU A 72 -4.86 13.03 -5.15
CA GLU A 72 -3.75 13.93 -4.81
C GLU A 72 -3.35 13.61 -3.36
N THR A 73 -2.08 13.31 -3.16
CA THR A 73 -1.49 12.78 -1.94
C THR A 73 -1.71 13.73 -0.77
N GLU A 74 -2.78 13.50 0.01
CA GLU A 74 -2.81 13.98 1.39
C GLU A 74 -1.92 13.02 2.19
N PHE A 75 -0.90 13.62 2.82
CA PHE A 75 0.18 12.95 3.51
C PHE A 75 -0.34 11.82 4.41
N ILE A 76 0.27 10.65 4.27
CA ILE A 76 0.12 9.55 5.21
C ILE A 76 0.57 10.11 6.57
N GLN A 77 -0.37 10.31 7.50
CA GLN A 77 -0.03 10.65 8.88
C GLN A 77 0.81 9.50 9.44
N GLU A 78 2.09 9.77 9.67
CA GLU A 78 2.96 8.96 10.50
C GLU A 78 2.42 9.05 11.93
N ASP A 79 1.51 8.15 12.28
CA ASP A 79 1.20 7.87 13.67
C ASP A 79 1.75 6.47 13.98
N GLN A 80 3.02 6.40 14.35
CA GLN A 80 3.57 5.39 15.26
C GLN A 80 4.72 6.01 16.05
N ASP A 81 4.41 6.40 17.29
CA ASP A 81 5.40 6.62 18.35
C ASP A 81 6.43 5.47 18.38
N PHE A 82 7.72 5.84 18.44
CA PHE A 82 8.86 4.93 18.63
C PHE A 82 8.94 4.40 20.07
#